data_AF-A0A2E1AKW9-F1
#
_entry.id   AF-A0A2E1AKW9-F1
#
_cell.length_a   1.000
_cell.length_b   1.000
_cell.length_c   1.000
_cell.angle_alpha   90.00
_cell.angle_beta   90.00
_cell.angle_gamma   90.00
#
_symmetry.space_group_name_H-M   'P 1'
#
loop_
_entity.id
_entity.type
_entity.pdbx_description
1 polymer ?
#
loop_
_entity_poly.entity_id
_entity_poly.type
_entity_poly.pdbx_seq_one_letter_code
_entity_poly.pdbx_strand_id
1 'polypeptide(L)'
;MAEREPWELVWIDGETFEQDIHAMINCTSCHLGQSVDDMDLAHEGMLSSPTADPVSTCGQCHPAITESAVDSLHYTLEGYDTAIYGRTAPEDHPAVEEMESYHCNSCHATCGDCHVSQPASVGGGLVEGHVFQREPSMFQNCTACHGSRINDEYRGLTSGHADVHYSNRMTCSACHTGDEMHGMDMTDVNHRYDGGEEPACISCHEDQVGVGSGILQHELHGTESMSCQTCHSIEYNNCTNCHVERTEDDIAFFSVESYDLDFAIGKNTLISAERPWEYVTVRHVPIDHESFSFYDIELTNFDSRPTWVYSTPHNIQRNTPQTESCTSCHYNDEIFLTADRVVPEELAANASVMVTGAPPLPAGYEEYDDRNAESTEDFFGGGTTEEAPATDSGGFWGDTPAEEEEPTEDSGGFWGDAPAEDEKADDTGSFWGDTSSEDEASDAADNSGGFWGESSDSGASSEDNTTDDDAEEDSGSFWGS
;
A
#
# COMPACT_ATOMS: atom_id res chain seq x y z
N MET A 1 -5.92 -14.71 0.05
CA MET A 1 -7.11 -14.29 0.82
C MET A 1 -8.02 -15.48 0.99
N ALA A 2 -8.96 -15.46 1.95
CA ALA A 2 -9.91 -16.57 2.08
C ALA A 2 -10.80 -16.60 0.82
N GLU A 3 -10.93 -17.78 0.22
CA GLU A 3 -11.84 -18.01 -0.90
C GLU A 3 -13.28 -17.75 -0.42
N ARG A 4 -13.99 -16.88 -1.15
CA ARG A 4 -15.39 -16.53 -0.87
C ARG A 4 -16.31 -17.48 -1.62
N GLU A 5 -17.45 -17.78 -1.02
CA GLU A 5 -18.48 -18.57 -1.68
C GLU A 5 -19.10 -17.76 -2.84
N PRO A 6 -19.53 -18.38 -3.96
CA PRO A 6 -20.03 -17.66 -5.12
C PRO A 6 -21.18 -16.68 -4.84
N TRP A 7 -22.01 -16.98 -3.83
CA TRP A 7 -23.10 -16.08 -3.44
C TRP A 7 -22.61 -14.84 -2.69
N GLU A 8 -21.52 -14.91 -1.93
CA GLU A 8 -20.93 -13.75 -1.23
C GLU A 8 -20.36 -12.71 -2.19
N LEU A 9 -20.12 -13.11 -3.44
CA LEU A 9 -19.64 -12.20 -4.48
C LEU A 9 -20.74 -11.24 -4.98
N VAL A 10 -22.02 -11.65 -4.87
CA VAL A 10 -23.14 -10.96 -5.52
C VAL A 10 -24.33 -10.69 -4.61
N TRP A 11 -24.34 -11.26 -3.40
CA TRP A 11 -25.48 -11.15 -2.50
C TRP A 11 -25.59 -9.74 -1.90
N ILE A 12 -26.69 -9.07 -2.23
CA ILE A 12 -27.10 -7.82 -1.59
C ILE A 12 -27.88 -8.19 -0.34
N ASP A 13 -27.37 -7.77 0.82
CA ASP A 13 -28.09 -7.94 2.08
C ASP A 13 -29.11 -6.82 2.23
N GLY A 14 -30.37 -7.09 1.84
CA GLY A 14 -31.43 -6.09 1.90
C GLY A 14 -31.63 -5.48 3.28
N GLU A 15 -31.51 -6.26 4.37
CA GLU A 15 -31.73 -5.74 5.73
C GLU A 15 -30.66 -4.75 6.15
N THR A 16 -29.40 -5.03 5.79
CA THR A 16 -28.27 -4.17 6.13
C THR A 16 -28.17 -3.00 5.15
N PHE A 17 -28.34 -3.24 3.84
CA PHE A 17 -28.26 -2.21 2.81
C PHE A 17 -29.37 -1.16 2.95
N GLU A 18 -30.59 -1.53 3.35
CA GLU A 18 -31.70 -0.58 3.58
C GLU A 18 -31.36 0.53 4.60
N GLN A 19 -30.33 0.34 5.43
CA GLN A 19 -29.87 1.35 6.39
C GLN A 19 -28.89 2.36 5.78
N ASP A 20 -28.31 2.04 4.63
CA ASP A 20 -27.42 2.91 3.87
C ASP A 20 -28.23 4.00 3.14
N ILE A 21 -27.70 5.22 3.10
CA ILE A 21 -28.36 6.32 2.38
C ILE A 21 -28.46 6.04 0.87
N HIS A 22 -27.53 5.27 0.32
CA HIS A 22 -27.53 4.89 -1.09
C HIS A 22 -28.69 3.95 -1.44
N ALA A 23 -29.24 3.20 -0.48
CA ALA A 23 -30.43 2.35 -0.72
C ALA A 23 -31.70 3.17 -1.01
N MET A 24 -31.69 4.48 -0.74
CA MET A 24 -32.78 5.39 -1.13
C MET A 24 -32.73 5.72 -2.64
N ILE A 25 -31.66 5.34 -3.34
CA ILE A 25 -31.45 5.53 -4.76
C ILE A 25 -31.79 4.22 -5.47
N ASN A 26 -32.65 4.28 -6.50
CA ASN A 26 -32.93 3.09 -7.31
C ASN A 26 -31.64 2.53 -7.92
N CYS A 27 -31.48 1.21 -7.93
CA CYS A 27 -30.31 0.53 -8.52
C CYS A 27 -30.03 1.02 -9.94
N THR A 28 -31.10 1.28 -10.72
CA THR A 28 -31.02 1.75 -12.10
C THR A 28 -30.47 3.16 -12.27
N SER A 29 -30.40 3.96 -11.22
CA SER A 29 -29.77 5.29 -11.27
C SER A 29 -28.26 5.20 -11.37
N CYS A 30 -27.66 4.19 -10.73
CA CYS A 30 -26.21 3.96 -10.77
C CYS A 30 -25.86 2.93 -11.84
N HIS A 31 -26.51 1.77 -11.78
CA HIS A 31 -26.21 0.62 -12.63
C HIS A 31 -26.94 0.63 -13.98
N LEU A 32 -27.79 1.62 -14.30
CA LEU A 32 -28.65 1.60 -15.50
C LEU A 32 -29.57 0.36 -15.54
N GLY A 33 -29.87 -0.18 -16.73
CA GLY A 33 -30.80 -1.30 -16.88
C GLY A 33 -32.27 -0.92 -16.75
N GLN A 34 -33.11 -1.90 -16.38
CA GLN A 34 -34.56 -1.75 -16.32
C GLN A 34 -35.12 -2.11 -14.94
N SER A 35 -36.07 -1.32 -14.45
CA SER A 35 -36.73 -1.56 -13.15
C SER A 35 -37.88 -2.57 -13.32
N VAL A 36 -37.54 -3.84 -13.57
CA VAL A 36 -38.47 -4.95 -13.77
C VAL A 36 -38.05 -6.18 -12.95
N ASP A 37 -38.99 -7.09 -12.65
CA ASP A 37 -38.72 -8.28 -11.82
C ASP A 37 -38.02 -9.42 -12.60
N ASP A 38 -38.05 -9.36 -13.93
CA ASP A 38 -37.37 -10.34 -14.78
C ASP A 38 -35.87 -10.01 -14.83
N MET A 39 -35.04 -10.95 -14.35
CA MET A 39 -33.60 -10.74 -14.18
C MET A 39 -32.89 -10.37 -15.50
N ASP A 40 -33.19 -11.07 -16.58
CA ASP A 40 -32.52 -10.84 -17.87
C ASP A 40 -32.88 -9.46 -18.42
N LEU A 41 -34.15 -9.07 -18.33
CA LEU A 41 -34.61 -7.74 -18.74
C LEU A 41 -34.09 -6.64 -17.81
N ALA A 42 -33.99 -6.88 -16.50
CA ALA A 42 -33.46 -5.92 -15.54
C ALA A 42 -32.00 -5.59 -15.83
N HIS A 43 -31.21 -6.59 -16.23
CA HIS A 43 -29.79 -6.44 -16.56
C HIS A 43 -29.52 -6.00 -18.00
N GLU A 44 -30.54 -5.88 -18.86
CA GLU A 44 -30.36 -5.39 -20.23
C GLU A 44 -29.86 -3.94 -20.23
N GLY A 45 -28.58 -3.74 -20.59
CA GLY A 45 -27.94 -2.43 -20.58
C GLY A 45 -27.44 -1.97 -19.20
N MET A 46 -27.34 -2.88 -18.23
CA MET A 46 -26.78 -2.60 -16.91
C MET A 46 -25.26 -2.45 -16.97
N LEU A 47 -24.72 -1.49 -16.23
CA LEU A 47 -23.31 -1.33 -15.91
C LEU A 47 -22.97 -2.15 -14.67
N SER A 48 -22.07 -3.12 -14.80
CA SER A 48 -21.59 -3.93 -13.67
C SER A 48 -20.75 -3.11 -12.69
N SER A 49 -19.93 -2.18 -13.19
CA SER A 49 -19.13 -1.25 -12.40
C SER A 49 -19.49 0.20 -12.75
N PRO A 50 -20.52 0.79 -12.10
CA PRO A 50 -20.93 2.16 -12.36
C PRO A 50 -19.93 3.19 -11.82
N THR A 51 -19.03 2.76 -10.93
CA THR A 51 -17.98 3.62 -10.35
C THR A 51 -16.78 3.81 -11.27
N ALA A 52 -16.75 3.12 -12.43
CA ALA A 52 -15.80 3.40 -13.51
C ALA A 52 -16.02 4.76 -14.18
N ASP A 53 -17.20 5.37 -14.00
CA ASP A 53 -17.43 6.80 -14.28
C ASP A 53 -17.99 7.47 -13.01
N PRO A 54 -17.10 7.84 -12.07
CA PRO A 54 -17.53 8.36 -10.77
C PRO A 54 -18.15 9.75 -10.89
N VAL A 55 -17.82 10.54 -11.92
CA VAL A 55 -18.37 11.88 -12.11
C VAL A 55 -19.86 11.81 -12.44
N SER A 56 -20.26 10.91 -13.34
CA SER A 56 -21.68 10.77 -13.68
C SER A 56 -22.49 10.05 -12.60
N THR A 57 -21.90 9.05 -11.94
CA THR A 57 -22.58 8.22 -10.94
C THR A 57 -22.63 8.88 -9.55
N CYS A 58 -21.50 9.39 -9.07
CA CYS A 58 -21.33 9.87 -7.68
C CYS A 58 -21.28 11.41 -7.58
N GLY A 59 -20.92 12.10 -8.66
CA GLY A 59 -20.55 13.52 -8.64
C GLY A 59 -21.67 14.49 -8.27
N GLN A 60 -22.94 14.08 -8.34
CA GLN A 60 -24.05 14.91 -7.85
C GLN A 60 -24.03 15.08 -6.33
N CYS A 61 -23.59 14.06 -5.60
CA CYS A 61 -23.56 14.04 -4.14
C CYS A 61 -22.15 14.26 -3.57
N HIS A 62 -21.11 13.81 -4.30
CA HIS A 62 -19.72 13.89 -3.90
C HIS A 62 -18.84 14.71 -4.87
N PRO A 63 -19.26 15.92 -5.30
CA PRO A 63 -18.61 16.65 -6.39
C PRO A 63 -17.13 16.93 -6.13
N ALA A 64 -16.78 17.32 -4.90
CA ALA A 64 -15.40 17.67 -4.54
C ALA A 64 -14.45 16.46 -4.58
N ILE A 65 -14.93 15.27 -4.22
CA ILE A 65 -14.10 14.05 -4.25
C ILE A 65 -13.97 13.56 -5.69
N THR A 66 -15.07 13.52 -6.44
CA THR A 66 -15.06 13.00 -7.81
C THR A 66 -14.25 13.86 -8.77
N GLU A 67 -14.17 15.17 -8.52
CA GLU A 67 -13.34 16.08 -9.32
C GLU A 67 -11.85 15.78 -9.17
N SER A 68 -11.38 15.51 -7.95
CA SER A 68 -9.96 15.21 -7.69
C SER A 68 -9.62 13.74 -7.97
N ALA A 69 -10.50 12.81 -7.59
CA ALA A 69 -10.18 11.37 -7.58
C ALA A 69 -9.92 10.80 -8.98
N VAL A 70 -10.53 11.37 -10.02
CA VAL A 70 -10.29 10.94 -11.41
C VAL A 70 -8.87 11.24 -11.89
N ASP A 71 -8.19 12.18 -11.25
CA ASP A 71 -6.79 12.53 -11.53
C ASP A 71 -5.83 11.90 -10.50
N SER A 72 -6.35 11.13 -9.53
CA SER A 72 -5.52 10.47 -8.52
C SER A 72 -4.75 9.27 -9.09
N LEU A 73 -3.60 8.95 -8.52
CA LEU A 73 -2.77 7.82 -8.96
C LEU A 73 -3.45 6.45 -8.84
N HIS A 74 -4.40 6.28 -7.90
CA HIS A 74 -5.16 5.03 -7.78
C HIS A 74 -6.14 4.85 -8.94
N TYR A 75 -6.63 5.96 -9.49
CA TYR A 75 -7.49 5.95 -10.65
C TYR A 75 -6.64 5.90 -11.93
N THR A 76 -5.72 6.84 -12.14
CA THR A 76 -5.01 6.96 -13.43
C THR A 76 -3.90 5.94 -13.65
N LEU A 77 -3.31 5.40 -12.58
CA LEU A 77 -2.08 4.61 -12.62
C LEU A 77 -0.87 5.31 -13.26
N GLU A 78 -0.89 6.65 -13.43
CA GLU A 78 0.12 7.46 -14.14
C GLU A 78 1.58 7.20 -13.67
N GLY A 79 1.75 6.73 -12.44
CA GLY A 79 3.05 6.28 -11.90
C GLY A 79 3.71 5.15 -12.69
N TYR A 80 2.93 4.22 -13.22
CA TYR A 80 3.42 3.11 -14.06
C TYR A 80 3.85 3.65 -15.42
N ASP A 81 2.97 4.38 -16.11
CA ASP A 81 3.23 5.06 -17.38
C ASP A 81 4.51 5.90 -17.30
N THR A 82 4.63 6.75 -16.28
CA THR A 82 5.81 7.60 -16.08
C THR A 82 7.09 6.79 -15.92
N ALA A 83 7.03 5.64 -15.24
CA ALA A 83 8.19 4.79 -15.04
C ALA A 83 8.57 4.02 -16.30
N ILE A 84 7.60 3.45 -17.02
CA ILE A 84 7.81 2.61 -18.19
C ILE A 84 8.14 3.46 -19.42
N TYR A 85 7.38 4.53 -19.69
CA TYR A 85 7.69 5.49 -20.77
C TYR A 85 9.03 6.18 -20.60
N GLY A 86 9.50 6.35 -19.35
CA GLY A 86 10.86 6.82 -19.12
C GLY A 86 11.94 5.90 -19.72
N ARG A 87 11.65 4.60 -19.90
CA ARG A 87 12.57 3.57 -20.39
C ARG A 87 12.30 3.15 -21.84
N THR A 88 11.16 3.50 -22.43
CA THR A 88 10.77 3.12 -23.79
C THR A 88 10.85 4.29 -24.77
N ALA A 89 10.66 4.02 -26.06
CA ALA A 89 10.51 5.05 -27.08
C ALA A 89 9.01 5.35 -27.31
N PRO A 90 8.64 6.59 -27.69
CA PRO A 90 7.23 6.96 -27.92
C PRO A 90 6.48 6.08 -28.92
N GLU A 91 7.20 5.52 -29.91
CA GLU A 91 6.65 4.56 -30.87
C GLU A 91 6.19 3.23 -30.25
N ASP A 92 6.73 2.84 -29.09
CA ASP A 92 6.41 1.59 -28.40
C ASP A 92 5.26 1.77 -27.39
N HIS A 93 4.85 3.00 -27.08
CA HIS A 93 3.82 3.27 -26.07
C HIS A 93 2.49 2.54 -26.34
N PRO A 94 1.98 2.40 -27.59
CA PRO A 94 0.79 1.59 -27.82
C PRO A 94 0.93 0.11 -27.43
N ALA A 95 2.13 -0.47 -27.57
CA ALA A 95 2.39 -1.83 -27.13
C ALA A 95 2.53 -1.91 -25.60
N VAL A 96 3.11 -0.87 -24.99
CA VAL A 96 3.13 -0.72 -23.52
C VAL A 96 1.72 -0.67 -22.95
N GLU A 97 0.84 0.17 -23.50
CA GLU A 97 -0.57 0.28 -23.06
C GLU A 97 -1.31 -1.07 -23.20
N GLU A 98 -1.05 -1.82 -24.27
CA GLU A 98 -1.60 -3.18 -24.42
C GLU A 98 -1.06 -4.09 -23.30
N MET A 99 0.25 -4.13 -23.09
CA MET A 99 0.89 -4.94 -22.05
C MET A 99 0.36 -4.60 -20.65
N GLU A 100 0.27 -3.31 -20.31
CA GLU A 100 -0.25 -2.85 -19.02
C GLU A 100 -1.70 -3.25 -18.81
N SER A 101 -2.53 -3.25 -19.86
CA SER A 101 -3.93 -3.70 -19.78
C SER A 101 -4.05 -5.18 -19.34
N TYR A 102 -3.07 -6.00 -19.68
CA TYR A 102 -3.01 -7.42 -19.28
C TYR A 102 -2.37 -7.63 -17.90
N HIS A 103 -1.36 -6.84 -17.56
CA HIS A 103 -0.45 -7.16 -16.43
C HIS A 103 -0.49 -6.18 -15.26
N CYS A 104 -0.82 -4.91 -15.49
CA CYS A 104 -0.61 -3.84 -14.52
C CYS A 104 -1.95 -3.22 -14.08
N ASN A 105 -2.87 -3.06 -15.02
CA ASN A 105 -4.10 -2.31 -14.83
C ASN A 105 -5.15 -3.05 -13.99
N SER A 106 -4.87 -4.29 -13.57
CA SER A 106 -5.71 -5.01 -12.60
C SER A 106 -5.75 -4.31 -11.24
N CYS A 107 -4.78 -3.45 -10.94
CA CYS A 107 -4.74 -2.64 -9.72
C CYS A 107 -5.45 -1.28 -9.84
N HIS A 108 -5.95 -0.92 -11.02
CA HIS A 108 -6.71 0.31 -11.24
C HIS A 108 -7.97 0.29 -10.36
N ALA A 109 -8.15 1.30 -9.52
CA ALA A 109 -9.22 1.33 -8.55
C ALA A 109 -10.35 2.28 -8.96
N THR A 110 -11.58 1.85 -8.78
CA THR A 110 -12.77 2.70 -8.82
C THR A 110 -13.29 2.93 -7.40
N CYS A 111 -14.27 3.82 -7.21
CA CYS A 111 -14.88 4.01 -5.90
C CYS A 111 -15.45 2.69 -5.32
N GLY A 112 -15.96 1.80 -6.18
CA GLY A 112 -16.51 0.51 -5.79
C GLY A 112 -15.47 -0.43 -5.19
N ASP A 113 -14.25 -0.47 -5.75
CA ASP A 113 -13.17 -1.36 -5.31
C ASP A 113 -12.64 -1.04 -3.90
N CYS A 114 -12.91 0.18 -3.41
CA CYS A 114 -12.55 0.62 -2.07
C CYS A 114 -13.74 0.64 -1.11
N HIS A 115 -14.91 1.07 -1.59
CA HIS A 115 -16.05 1.38 -0.72
C HIS A 115 -17.17 0.34 -0.76
N VAL A 116 -17.18 -0.63 -1.69
CA VAL A 116 -18.32 -1.56 -1.85
C VAL A 116 -17.86 -3.01 -1.99
N SER A 117 -16.85 -3.24 -2.81
CA SER A 117 -16.35 -4.57 -3.17
C SER A 117 -14.85 -4.67 -2.95
N GLN A 118 -14.34 -5.89 -2.92
CA GLN A 118 -12.93 -6.16 -3.12
C GLN A 118 -12.55 -5.86 -4.58
N PRO A 119 -11.28 -5.54 -4.85
CA PRO A 119 -10.78 -5.39 -6.21
C PRO A 119 -10.99 -6.64 -7.06
N ALA A 120 -11.27 -6.46 -8.36
CA ALA A 120 -11.45 -7.56 -9.30
C ALA A 120 -10.20 -8.46 -9.42
N SER A 121 -9.00 -7.89 -9.23
CA SER A 121 -7.70 -8.59 -9.27
C SER A 121 -7.59 -9.76 -8.31
N VAL A 122 -8.46 -9.81 -7.29
CA VAL A 122 -8.44 -10.85 -6.26
C VAL A 122 -9.73 -11.67 -6.22
N GLY A 123 -10.52 -11.61 -7.30
CA GLY A 123 -11.79 -12.32 -7.45
C GLY A 123 -13.03 -11.48 -7.11
N GLY A 124 -12.84 -10.23 -6.67
CA GLY A 124 -13.93 -9.31 -6.35
C GLY A 124 -14.81 -9.74 -5.18
N GLY A 125 -16.06 -9.26 -5.19
CA GLY A 125 -17.09 -9.60 -4.20
C GLY A 125 -17.34 -8.52 -3.16
N LEU A 126 -18.56 -8.49 -2.64
CA LEU A 126 -19.03 -7.42 -1.76
C LEU A 126 -18.38 -7.52 -0.37
N VAL A 127 -17.88 -6.40 0.15
CA VAL A 127 -17.25 -6.35 1.47
C VAL A 127 -18.30 -6.62 2.54
N GLU A 128 -19.45 -5.95 2.46
CA GLU A 128 -20.55 -6.02 3.42
C GLU A 128 -21.91 -5.86 2.70
N GLY A 129 -22.32 -6.85 1.90
CA GLY A 129 -23.68 -6.91 1.36
C GLY A 129 -24.15 -5.69 0.55
N HIS A 130 -23.24 -5.02 -0.17
CA HIS A 130 -23.44 -3.79 -0.95
C HIS A 130 -23.57 -2.48 -0.14
N VAL A 131 -23.30 -2.51 1.16
CA VAL A 131 -23.20 -1.30 1.99
C VAL A 131 -21.94 -0.52 1.63
N PHE A 132 -22.08 0.80 1.47
CA PHE A 132 -20.97 1.69 1.15
C PHE A 132 -20.15 1.96 2.41
N GLN A 133 -18.97 1.37 2.46
CA GLN A 133 -18.01 1.54 3.54
C GLN A 133 -17.33 2.89 3.41
N ARG A 134 -17.58 3.81 4.36
CA ARG A 134 -16.87 5.09 4.40
C ARG A 134 -15.35 4.91 4.47
N GLU A 135 -14.91 3.95 5.28
CA GLU A 135 -13.50 3.61 5.43
C GLU A 135 -13.25 2.20 4.86
N PRO A 136 -12.40 2.06 3.84
CA PRO A 136 -12.09 0.76 3.24
C PRO A 136 -11.48 -0.22 4.24
N SER A 137 -11.71 -1.51 4.02
CA SER A 137 -11.03 -2.54 4.79
C SER A 137 -9.57 -2.63 4.41
N MET A 138 -8.67 -2.54 5.40
CA MET A 138 -7.24 -2.77 5.18
C MET A 138 -6.97 -4.13 4.50
N PHE A 139 -7.69 -5.17 4.91
CA PHE A 139 -7.44 -6.54 4.43
C PHE A 139 -8.13 -6.87 3.12
N GLN A 140 -9.32 -6.30 2.88
CA GLN A 140 -10.13 -6.67 1.73
C GLN A 140 -10.04 -5.67 0.57
N ASN A 141 -9.53 -4.46 0.83
CA ASN A 141 -9.39 -3.41 -0.17
C ASN A 141 -7.92 -3.03 -0.34
N CYS A 142 -7.25 -2.53 0.71
CA CYS A 142 -5.89 -2.01 0.57
C CYS A 142 -4.87 -3.11 0.21
N THR A 143 -4.76 -4.14 1.07
CA THR A 143 -3.78 -5.22 0.89
C THR A 143 -4.17 -6.23 -0.18
N ALA A 144 -5.40 -6.15 -0.70
CA ALA A 144 -5.81 -6.92 -1.86
C ALA A 144 -4.99 -6.52 -3.11
N CYS A 145 -4.76 -5.22 -3.32
CA CYS A 145 -3.87 -4.72 -4.35
C CYS A 145 -2.42 -4.58 -3.86
N HIS A 146 -2.22 -4.06 -2.64
CA HIS A 146 -0.91 -3.87 -2.02
C HIS A 146 -0.43 -5.15 -1.31
N GLY A 147 -0.26 -6.22 -2.09
CA GLY A 147 0.10 -7.56 -1.65
C GLY A 147 1.50 -7.67 -1.05
N SER A 148 2.34 -8.58 -1.56
CA SER A 148 3.55 -9.04 -0.85
C SER A 148 4.51 -7.91 -0.41
N ARG A 149 4.78 -6.92 -1.25
CA ARG A 149 5.72 -5.83 -0.88
C ARG A 149 5.23 -4.92 0.25
N ILE A 150 3.92 -4.84 0.50
CA ILE A 150 3.36 -3.92 1.49
C ILE A 150 2.68 -4.71 2.60
N ASN A 151 1.71 -5.56 2.27
CA ASN A 151 1.04 -6.42 3.25
C ASN A 151 2.00 -7.32 4.01
N ASP A 152 2.91 -8.02 3.32
CA ASP A 152 3.76 -9.01 3.98
C ASP A 152 4.87 -8.34 4.79
N GLU A 153 5.36 -7.19 4.35
CA GLU A 153 6.29 -6.35 5.13
C GLU A 153 5.60 -5.78 6.37
N TYR A 154 4.43 -5.14 6.21
CA TYR A 154 3.70 -4.50 7.31
C TYR A 154 3.31 -5.49 8.40
N ARG A 155 2.98 -6.73 7.99
CA ARG A 155 2.54 -7.79 8.90
C ARG A 155 3.66 -8.72 9.35
N GLY A 156 4.89 -8.51 8.87
CA GLY A 156 6.06 -9.30 9.26
C GLY A 156 6.09 -10.71 8.68
N LEU A 157 5.40 -10.96 7.57
CA LEU A 157 5.42 -12.22 6.83
C LEU A 157 6.66 -12.35 5.95
N THR A 158 7.34 -11.24 5.65
CA THR A 158 8.59 -11.20 4.86
C THR A 158 9.82 -11.55 5.70
N SER A 159 10.16 -10.73 6.70
CA SER A 159 11.38 -10.85 7.51
C SER A 159 11.14 -11.48 8.89
N GLY A 160 9.91 -11.89 9.20
CA GLY A 160 9.52 -12.35 10.53
C GLY A 160 9.28 -11.22 11.55
N HIS A 161 9.48 -9.97 11.16
CA HIS A 161 9.32 -8.79 12.01
C HIS A 161 8.24 -7.86 11.44
N ALA A 162 7.10 -7.80 12.13
CA ALA A 162 6.00 -6.93 11.73
C ALA A 162 6.30 -5.47 12.07
N ASP A 163 5.77 -4.53 11.28
CA ASP A 163 5.88 -3.10 11.55
C ASP A 163 5.36 -2.78 12.96
N VAL A 164 6.04 -1.88 13.67
CA VAL A 164 5.64 -1.48 15.02
C VAL A 164 4.26 -0.83 15.04
N HIS A 165 3.85 -0.13 13.99
CA HIS A 165 2.53 0.49 13.87
C HIS A 165 1.45 -0.57 13.67
N TYR A 166 1.70 -1.58 12.84
CA TYR A 166 0.81 -2.75 12.70
C TYR A 166 0.67 -3.49 14.03
N SER A 167 1.79 -3.72 14.72
CA SER A 167 1.81 -4.38 16.03
C SER A 167 1.02 -3.61 17.09
N ASN A 168 0.84 -2.30 16.90
CA ASN A 168 -0.01 -1.42 17.70
C ASN A 168 -1.40 -1.18 17.08
N ARG A 169 -1.83 -2.05 16.15
CA ARG A 169 -3.15 -2.09 15.52
C ARG A 169 -3.51 -0.89 14.65
N MET A 170 -2.52 -0.20 14.08
CA MET A 170 -2.76 0.84 13.09
C MET A 170 -3.13 0.22 11.73
N THR A 171 -4.19 0.72 11.12
CA THR A 171 -4.57 0.44 9.74
C THR A 171 -3.84 1.39 8.78
N CYS A 172 -3.85 1.09 7.47
CA CYS A 172 -3.25 1.96 6.46
C CYS A 172 -3.76 3.42 6.56
N SER A 173 -5.06 3.58 6.81
CA SER A 173 -5.74 4.86 6.96
C SER A 173 -5.33 5.69 8.18
N ALA A 174 -4.61 5.08 9.14
CA ALA A 174 -4.07 5.81 10.29
C ALA A 174 -2.86 6.68 9.90
N CYS A 175 -2.17 6.33 8.82
CA CYS A 175 -1.08 7.13 8.25
C CYS A 175 -1.52 7.81 6.97
N HIS A 176 -2.20 7.08 6.07
CA HIS A 176 -2.65 7.60 4.79
C HIS A 176 -4.06 8.16 4.85
N THR A 177 -4.20 9.45 4.64
CA THR A 177 -5.52 10.10 4.73
C THR A 177 -6.41 9.83 3.53
N GLY A 178 -7.72 10.05 3.69
CA GLY A 178 -8.66 9.98 2.56
C GLY A 178 -8.37 11.03 1.49
N ASP A 179 -7.81 12.18 1.88
CA ASP A 179 -7.44 13.25 0.95
C ASP A 179 -6.28 12.82 0.05
N GLU A 180 -5.24 12.19 0.61
CA GLU A 180 -4.16 11.56 -0.15
C GLU A 180 -4.68 10.49 -1.12
N MET A 181 -5.56 9.61 -0.64
CA MET A 181 -6.09 8.50 -1.44
C MET A 181 -6.93 8.99 -2.63
N HIS A 182 -7.66 10.10 -2.46
CA HIS A 182 -8.45 10.73 -3.52
C HIS A 182 -7.69 11.79 -4.32
N GLY A 183 -6.40 12.03 -4.03
CA GLY A 183 -5.61 13.06 -4.73
C GLY A 183 -6.14 14.49 -4.50
N MET A 184 -6.73 14.77 -3.33
CA MET A 184 -7.26 16.09 -3.02
C MET A 184 -6.13 17.13 -3.00
N ASP A 185 -6.40 18.31 -3.59
CA ASP A 185 -5.44 19.43 -3.69
C ASP A 185 -4.15 19.13 -4.45
N MET A 186 -4.12 18.04 -5.22
CA MET A 186 -3.00 17.65 -6.06
C MET A 186 -3.31 17.88 -7.54
N THR A 187 -2.31 18.31 -8.31
CA THR A 187 -2.42 18.51 -9.77
C THR A 187 -1.16 18.00 -10.45
N ASP A 188 -1.29 17.41 -11.64
CA ASP A 188 -0.17 16.93 -12.45
C ASP A 188 0.73 15.91 -11.72
N VAL A 189 0.13 15.03 -10.92
CA VAL A 189 0.84 13.97 -10.19
C VAL A 189 1.18 12.84 -11.15
N ASN A 190 2.46 12.52 -11.25
CA ASN A 190 2.96 11.47 -12.13
C ASN A 190 3.71 10.37 -11.37
N HIS A 191 3.94 10.53 -10.07
CA HIS A 191 4.44 9.45 -9.22
C HIS A 191 4.04 9.64 -7.75
N ARG A 192 4.08 8.55 -6.98
CA ARG A 192 3.71 8.51 -5.55
C ARG A 192 4.51 9.43 -4.60
N TYR A 193 5.58 10.05 -5.09
CA TYR A 193 6.44 10.95 -4.31
C TYR A 193 6.28 12.42 -4.71
N ASP A 194 5.28 12.77 -5.54
CA ASP A 194 4.99 14.16 -5.86
C ASP A 194 4.31 14.83 -4.66
N GLY A 195 4.49 16.15 -4.54
CA GLY A 195 3.95 16.93 -3.42
C GLY A 195 4.69 16.72 -2.10
N GLY A 196 3.96 16.89 -1.00
CA GLY A 196 4.47 16.76 0.37
C GLY A 196 4.99 15.36 0.70
N GLU A 197 5.79 15.24 1.76
CA GLU A 197 6.12 13.94 2.35
C GLU A 197 4.89 13.37 3.05
N GLU A 198 3.99 12.74 2.30
CA GLU A 198 2.76 12.17 2.84
C GLU A 198 2.78 10.64 2.69
N PRO A 199 2.67 9.87 3.79
CA PRO A 199 2.57 10.30 5.18
C PRO A 199 3.94 10.69 5.78
N ALA A 200 3.95 11.71 6.65
CA ALA A 200 5.17 12.15 7.34
C ALA A 200 5.29 11.50 8.72
N CYS A 201 6.44 10.87 9.04
CA CYS A 201 6.68 10.33 10.38
C CYS A 201 6.59 11.41 11.47
N ILE A 202 7.05 12.62 11.15
CA ILE A 202 7.07 13.77 12.07
C ILE A 202 5.68 14.30 12.44
N SER A 203 4.63 13.93 11.71
CA SER A 203 3.24 14.27 12.06
C SER A 203 2.82 13.68 13.42
N CYS A 204 3.42 12.56 13.82
CA CYS A 204 3.17 11.90 15.10
C CYS A 204 4.40 11.89 16.04
N HIS A 205 5.59 12.14 15.50
CA HIS A 205 6.87 12.02 16.21
C HIS A 205 7.65 13.33 16.33
N GLU A 206 6.97 14.48 16.33
CA GLU A 206 7.59 15.82 16.41
C GLU A 206 8.57 15.99 17.59
N ASP A 207 8.20 15.48 18.77
CA ASP A 207 9.02 15.58 19.99
C ASP A 207 10.25 14.67 19.98
N GLN A 208 10.32 13.74 19.02
CA GLN A 208 11.39 12.76 18.95
C GLN A 208 12.50 13.19 17.99
N VAL A 209 12.35 14.28 17.23
CA VAL A 209 13.32 14.68 16.20
C VAL A 209 14.04 15.98 16.54
N GLY A 210 15.22 16.17 15.96
CA GLY A 210 15.99 17.42 16.07
C GLY A 210 16.58 17.68 17.46
N VAL A 211 17.20 18.86 17.59
CA VAL A 211 17.92 19.29 18.81
C VAL A 211 16.96 19.39 19.99
N GLY A 212 17.28 18.69 21.09
CA GLY A 212 16.47 18.67 22.29
C GLY A 212 15.51 17.49 22.39
N SER A 213 15.47 16.61 21.37
CA SER A 213 14.77 15.32 21.44
C SER A 213 15.33 14.41 22.53
N GLY A 214 16.59 14.62 22.96
CA GLY A 214 17.28 13.76 23.90
C GLY A 214 17.74 12.43 23.30
N ILE A 215 17.62 12.27 21.98
CA ILE A 215 18.11 11.13 21.20
C ILE A 215 19.28 11.62 20.36
N LEU A 216 20.51 11.28 20.76
CA LEU A 216 21.73 11.80 20.16
C LEU A 216 21.73 11.69 18.63
N GLN A 217 21.35 10.53 18.09
CA GLN A 217 21.33 10.27 16.66
C GLN A 217 20.36 11.20 15.90
N HIS A 218 19.20 11.53 16.48
CA HIS A 218 18.25 12.46 15.89
C HIS A 218 18.73 13.91 15.97
N GLU A 219 19.50 14.26 17.01
CA GLU A 219 20.11 15.58 17.13
C GLU A 219 21.26 15.78 16.13
N LEU A 220 22.05 14.73 15.87
CA LEU A 220 23.23 14.78 15.01
C LEU A 220 22.90 14.67 13.52
N HIS A 221 22.09 13.68 13.14
CA HIS A 221 21.72 13.50 11.73
C HIS A 221 20.61 14.46 11.31
N GLY A 222 19.83 14.95 12.26
CA GLY A 222 18.73 15.89 12.03
C GLY A 222 17.67 15.31 11.08
N THR A 223 16.88 16.20 10.50
CA THR A 223 15.83 15.86 9.53
C THR A 223 16.28 16.05 8.07
N GLU A 224 17.55 16.40 7.84
CA GLU A 224 18.08 16.75 6.52
C GLU A 224 19.15 15.78 6.00
N SER A 225 19.76 14.94 6.84
CA SER A 225 20.82 14.04 6.37
C SER A 225 20.26 12.76 5.75
N MET A 226 19.22 12.20 6.36
CA MET A 226 18.68 10.89 5.98
C MET A 226 17.19 10.79 6.26
N SER A 227 16.47 10.00 5.46
CA SER A 227 15.07 9.68 5.72
C SER A 227 14.94 8.79 6.97
N CYS A 228 13.81 8.85 7.69
CA CYS A 228 13.59 8.07 8.91
C CYS A 228 13.75 6.56 8.68
N GLN A 229 13.35 6.06 7.51
CA GLN A 229 13.46 4.66 7.10
C GLN A 229 14.92 4.19 7.05
N THR A 230 15.89 5.08 6.84
CA THR A 230 17.32 4.76 6.86
C THR A 230 17.76 4.17 8.20
N CYS A 231 17.17 4.66 9.30
CA CYS A 231 17.42 4.11 10.64
C CYS A 231 16.38 3.07 11.04
N HIS A 232 15.13 3.22 10.62
CA HIS A 232 14.01 2.48 11.19
C HIS A 232 13.47 1.34 10.33
N SER A 233 13.96 1.16 9.10
CA SER A 233 13.63 0.00 8.28
C SER A 233 14.62 -1.14 8.54
N ILE A 234 14.15 -2.37 8.34
CA ILE A 234 14.96 -3.59 8.33
C ILE A 234 15.07 -4.14 6.91
N GLU A 235 15.73 -5.27 6.70
CA GLU A 235 15.75 -5.93 5.39
C GLU A 235 14.35 -6.17 4.82
N TYR A 236 14.23 -6.03 3.50
CA TYR A 236 12.98 -6.20 2.76
C TYR A 236 13.23 -6.89 1.42
N ASN A 237 12.14 -7.33 0.79
CA ASN A 237 12.21 -8.01 -0.50
C ASN A 237 12.73 -7.08 -1.59
N ASN A 238 13.85 -7.47 -2.19
CA ASN A 238 14.38 -6.94 -3.43
C ASN A 238 14.16 -8.00 -4.52
N CYS A 239 13.53 -7.62 -5.62
CA CYS A 239 13.22 -8.54 -6.70
C CYS A 239 14.09 -8.19 -7.91
N THR A 240 14.50 -9.19 -8.66
CA THR A 240 15.38 -9.05 -9.83
C THR A 240 14.66 -9.57 -11.06
N ASN A 241 14.64 -8.76 -12.12
CA ASN A 241 14.21 -9.09 -13.48
C ASN A 241 12.79 -9.70 -13.56
N CYS A 242 11.78 -8.85 -13.72
CA CYS A 242 10.40 -9.27 -13.94
C CYS A 242 10.12 -9.36 -15.44
N HIS A 243 9.73 -10.53 -15.93
CA HIS A 243 9.28 -10.73 -17.30
C HIS A 243 7.78 -10.99 -17.34
N VAL A 244 7.09 -10.38 -18.29
CA VAL A 244 5.65 -10.54 -18.50
C VAL A 244 5.36 -11.33 -19.78
N GLU A 245 4.42 -12.26 -19.71
CA GLU A 245 4.10 -13.18 -20.81
C GLU A 245 2.60 -13.58 -20.79
N ARG A 246 2.13 -14.18 -21.89
CA ARG A 246 0.78 -14.75 -21.98
C ARG A 246 0.81 -16.21 -22.38
N THR A 247 -0.10 -17.00 -21.83
CA THR A 247 -0.34 -18.38 -22.27
C THR A 247 -1.02 -18.41 -23.65
N GLU A 248 -1.07 -19.59 -24.27
CA GLU A 248 -1.81 -19.80 -25.53
C GLU A 248 -3.32 -19.46 -25.41
N ASP A 249 -3.87 -19.56 -24.19
CA ASP A 249 -5.28 -19.26 -23.86
C ASP A 249 -5.50 -17.80 -23.45
N ASP A 250 -4.54 -16.92 -23.72
CA ASP A 250 -4.61 -15.49 -23.42
C ASP A 250 -4.64 -15.16 -21.91
N ILE A 251 -3.95 -15.96 -21.10
CA ILE A 251 -3.83 -15.72 -19.66
C ILE A 251 -2.50 -15.04 -19.38
N ALA A 252 -2.56 -13.82 -18.86
CA ALA A 252 -1.38 -13.04 -18.48
C ALA A 252 -0.70 -13.63 -17.24
N PHE A 253 0.63 -13.73 -17.25
CA PHE A 253 1.44 -14.10 -16.10
C PHE A 253 2.77 -13.34 -16.11
N PHE A 254 3.50 -13.41 -15.00
CA PHE A 254 4.85 -12.86 -14.91
C PHE A 254 5.77 -13.86 -14.22
N SER A 255 7.06 -13.71 -14.44
CA SER A 255 8.13 -14.43 -13.74
C SER A 255 9.14 -13.45 -13.18
N VAL A 256 9.70 -13.77 -12.02
CA VAL A 256 10.81 -13.03 -11.41
C VAL A 256 11.99 -13.98 -11.35
N GLU A 257 13.17 -13.55 -11.78
CA GLU A 257 14.36 -14.42 -11.80
C GLU A 257 14.84 -14.78 -10.40
N SER A 258 14.93 -13.78 -9.52
CA SER A 258 15.28 -13.99 -8.12
C SER A 258 14.64 -12.93 -7.22
N TYR A 259 14.58 -13.25 -5.93
CA TYR A 259 14.32 -12.27 -4.91
C TYR A 259 15.18 -12.59 -3.69
N ASP A 260 15.62 -11.55 -3.01
CA ASP A 260 16.48 -11.65 -1.84
C ASP A 260 16.04 -10.62 -0.79
N LEU A 261 16.23 -10.96 0.48
CA LEU A 261 16.11 -9.98 1.57
C LEU A 261 17.41 -9.19 1.63
N ASP A 262 17.29 -7.88 1.46
CA ASP A 262 18.43 -6.97 1.56
C ASP A 262 17.99 -5.61 2.07
N PHE A 263 18.96 -4.84 2.56
CA PHE A 263 18.83 -3.46 2.96
C PHE A 263 19.98 -2.66 2.35
N ALA A 264 19.65 -1.57 1.65
CA ALA A 264 20.63 -0.68 1.05
C ALA A 264 20.28 0.80 1.27
N ILE A 265 21.32 1.58 1.55
CA ILE A 265 21.29 3.05 1.63
C ILE A 265 21.92 3.60 0.37
N GLY A 266 21.18 4.40 -0.37
CA GLY A 266 21.63 5.12 -1.56
C GLY A 266 21.51 6.63 -1.39
N LYS A 267 21.93 7.37 -2.41
CA LYS A 267 21.67 8.80 -2.53
C LYS A 267 20.22 9.05 -2.93
N ASN A 268 19.66 10.11 -2.37
CA ASN A 268 18.36 10.58 -2.79
C ASN A 268 18.44 11.23 -4.18
N THR A 269 17.74 10.67 -5.16
CA THR A 269 17.60 11.28 -6.50
C THR A 269 16.39 12.21 -6.62
N LEU A 270 15.57 12.30 -5.57
CA LEU A 270 14.33 13.09 -5.51
C LEU A 270 14.45 14.21 -4.46
N ILE A 271 15.62 14.86 -4.39
CA ILE A 271 15.84 15.95 -3.43
C ILE A 271 14.90 17.12 -3.75
N SER A 272 14.08 17.48 -2.78
CA SER A 272 13.19 18.64 -2.81
C SER A 272 13.19 19.36 -1.45
N ALA A 273 12.39 20.42 -1.29
CA ALA A 273 12.22 21.06 0.01
C ALA A 273 11.50 20.14 1.02
N GLU A 274 10.63 19.27 0.51
CA GLU A 274 9.83 18.31 1.25
C GLU A 274 10.61 17.02 1.54
N ARG A 275 11.60 16.69 0.71
CA ARG A 275 12.47 15.50 0.86
C ARG A 275 13.95 15.89 0.74
N PRO A 276 14.50 16.64 1.71
CA PRO A 276 15.83 17.25 1.59
C PRO A 276 16.99 16.28 1.80
N TRP A 277 16.71 15.01 2.14
CA TRP A 277 17.71 14.05 2.60
C TRP A 277 18.80 13.77 1.57
N GLU A 278 20.05 13.67 2.04
CA GLU A 278 21.16 13.19 1.21
C GLU A 278 21.07 11.67 0.99
N TYR A 279 20.77 10.92 2.05
CA TYR A 279 20.71 9.45 2.04
C TYR A 279 19.29 8.93 2.28
N VAL A 280 18.94 7.88 1.57
CA VAL A 280 17.63 7.22 1.68
C VAL A 280 17.76 5.71 1.55
N THR A 281 16.78 4.98 2.06
CA THR A 281 16.61 3.57 1.73
C THR A 281 16.24 3.40 0.27
N VAL A 282 16.90 2.46 -0.41
CA VAL A 282 16.67 2.16 -1.82
C VAL A 282 16.32 0.70 -2.04
N ARG A 283 15.40 0.43 -2.96
CA ARG A 283 14.95 -0.92 -3.31
C ARG A 283 15.22 -1.20 -4.78
N HIS A 284 15.64 -2.43 -5.08
CA HIS A 284 15.73 -2.90 -6.44
C HIS A 284 14.33 -3.09 -7.06
N VAL A 285 14.05 -2.42 -8.19
CA VAL A 285 12.87 -2.68 -9.01
C VAL A 285 13.19 -3.82 -9.98
N PRO A 286 12.26 -4.78 -10.17
CA PRO A 286 12.54 -5.96 -10.98
C PRO A 286 12.34 -5.61 -12.45
N ILE A 287 13.33 -4.97 -13.05
CA ILE A 287 13.32 -4.55 -14.45
C ILE A 287 14.67 -4.89 -15.07
N ASP A 288 14.63 -5.38 -16.30
CA ASP A 288 15.76 -5.74 -17.13
C ASP A 288 15.45 -5.34 -18.58
N HIS A 289 16.46 -5.40 -19.45
CA HIS A 289 16.32 -4.98 -20.85
C HIS A 289 15.24 -5.74 -21.64
N GLU A 290 14.93 -6.97 -21.24
CA GLU A 290 14.04 -7.92 -21.92
C GLU A 290 12.73 -8.16 -21.13
N SER A 291 12.46 -7.39 -20.07
CA SER A 291 11.27 -7.53 -19.21
C SER A 291 9.96 -7.58 -20.01
N PHE A 292 9.91 -6.87 -21.14
CA PHE A 292 8.72 -6.73 -21.98
C PHE A 292 8.89 -7.31 -23.39
N SER A 293 9.92 -8.13 -23.61
CA SER A 293 10.28 -8.68 -24.94
C SER A 293 9.16 -9.51 -25.58
N PHE A 294 8.28 -10.14 -24.79
CA PHE A 294 7.09 -10.85 -25.30
C PHE A 294 6.18 -9.97 -26.16
N TYR A 295 6.09 -8.69 -25.83
CA TYR A 295 5.28 -7.69 -26.53
C TYR A 295 6.07 -6.93 -27.60
N ASP A 296 7.25 -7.42 -27.97
CA ASP A 296 8.18 -6.74 -28.89
C ASP A 296 8.57 -5.31 -28.43
N ILE A 297 8.57 -5.07 -27.10
CA ILE A 297 8.94 -3.78 -26.50
C ILE A 297 10.41 -3.81 -26.10
N GLU A 298 11.20 -2.89 -26.66
CA GLU A 298 12.60 -2.70 -26.26
C GLU A 298 12.71 -1.53 -25.25
N LEU A 299 13.39 -1.76 -24.12
CA LEU A 299 13.73 -0.70 -23.16
C LEU A 299 14.92 0.14 -23.66
N THR A 300 14.72 0.84 -24.77
CA THR A 300 15.76 1.60 -25.49
C THR A 300 16.44 2.68 -24.64
N ASN A 301 15.74 3.18 -23.62
CA ASN A 301 16.23 4.18 -22.66
C ASN A 301 16.48 3.57 -21.27
N PHE A 302 16.90 2.31 -21.16
CA PHE A 302 17.09 1.62 -19.87
C PHE A 302 17.89 2.43 -18.84
N ASP A 303 19.00 3.06 -19.22
CA ASP A 303 19.84 3.83 -18.30
C ASP A 303 19.25 5.19 -17.87
N SER A 304 18.09 5.59 -18.38
CA SER A 304 17.47 6.88 -18.05
C SER A 304 16.95 6.94 -16.62
N ARG A 305 16.71 5.77 -16.01
CA ARG A 305 16.15 5.61 -14.66
C ARG A 305 16.96 4.58 -13.88
N PRO A 306 17.24 4.82 -12.59
CA PRO A 306 17.86 3.81 -11.72
C PRO A 306 17.02 2.54 -11.58
N THR A 307 17.67 1.39 -11.42
CA THR A 307 17.02 0.12 -11.01
C THR A 307 16.95 0.02 -9.48
N TRP A 308 17.83 0.71 -8.76
CA TRP A 308 17.70 0.97 -7.33
C TRP A 308 17.05 2.33 -7.10
N VAL A 309 15.84 2.36 -6.58
CA VAL A 309 15.05 3.58 -6.45
C VAL A 309 14.74 3.90 -4.99
N TYR A 310 14.49 5.17 -4.69
CA TYR A 310 14.01 5.59 -3.37
C TYR A 310 12.80 4.75 -2.96
N SER A 311 12.85 4.23 -1.74
CA SER A 311 11.88 3.30 -1.19
C SER A 311 11.43 3.74 0.20
N THR A 312 10.16 3.49 0.49
CA THR A 312 9.50 3.68 1.79
C THR A 312 8.95 2.33 2.28
N PRO A 313 9.81 1.42 2.79
CA PRO A 313 9.40 0.10 3.24
C PRO A 313 8.42 0.18 4.41
N HIS A 314 7.48 -0.76 4.47
CA HIS A 314 6.44 -0.82 5.50
C HIS A 314 6.83 -1.84 6.58
N ASN A 315 8.01 -1.69 7.17
CA ASN A 315 8.55 -2.66 8.13
C ASN A 315 9.23 -1.97 9.32
N ILE A 316 8.73 -0.79 9.69
CA ILE A 316 9.34 0.12 10.64
C ILE A 316 9.53 -0.56 12.00
N GLN A 317 10.76 -0.51 12.52
CA GLN A 317 11.14 -0.96 13.85
C GLN A 317 11.73 0.18 14.66
N ARG A 318 11.49 0.12 15.98
CA ARG A 318 12.14 1.05 16.91
C ARG A 318 13.64 0.80 17.02
N ASN A 319 14.02 -0.48 17.07
CA ASN A 319 15.41 -0.91 17.12
C ASN A 319 15.67 -1.77 15.88
N THR A 320 16.66 -1.37 15.12
CA THR A 320 17.17 -2.04 13.91
C THR A 320 18.68 -2.25 14.05
N PRO A 321 19.31 -3.07 13.19
CA PRO A 321 20.77 -3.19 13.15
C PRO A 321 21.48 -1.82 13.03
N GLN A 322 20.91 -0.87 12.28
CA GLN A 322 21.43 0.47 12.07
C GLN A 322 21.44 1.31 13.36
N THR A 323 20.45 1.11 14.24
CA THR A 323 20.34 1.86 15.50
C THR A 323 21.22 1.33 16.63
N GLU A 324 21.86 0.17 16.46
CA GLU A 324 22.64 -0.49 17.52
C GLU A 324 23.90 0.29 17.90
N SER A 325 24.63 0.81 16.92
CA SER A 325 25.88 1.54 17.11
C SER A 325 26.14 2.53 15.99
N CYS A 326 27.02 3.52 16.22
CA CYS A 326 27.42 4.43 15.16
C CYS A 326 28.17 3.70 14.03
N THR A 327 28.93 2.65 14.37
CA THR A 327 29.68 1.83 13.40
C THR A 327 28.81 0.82 12.64
N SER A 328 27.52 0.66 13.02
CA SER A 328 26.57 -0.12 12.22
C SER A 328 26.34 0.52 10.84
N CYS A 329 26.50 1.84 10.73
CA CYS A 329 26.44 2.57 9.47
C CYS A 329 27.79 3.17 9.08
N HIS A 330 28.45 3.87 10.00
CA HIS A 330 29.73 4.50 9.67
C HIS A 330 30.81 3.46 9.47
N TYR A 331 31.56 3.60 8.37
CA TYR A 331 32.58 2.65 7.93
C TYR A 331 32.06 1.24 7.57
N ASN A 332 30.74 1.06 7.45
CA ASN A 332 30.13 -0.20 7.08
C ASN A 332 29.58 -0.15 5.65
N ASP A 333 30.42 -0.48 4.67
CA ASP A 333 30.02 -0.48 3.25
C ASP A 333 28.89 -1.50 2.95
N GLU A 334 28.70 -2.52 3.80
CA GLU A 334 27.74 -3.62 3.58
C GLU A 334 26.28 -3.18 3.56
N ILE A 335 25.95 -2.00 4.10
CA ILE A 335 24.57 -1.47 4.09
C ILE A 335 24.38 -0.29 3.12
N PHE A 336 25.43 0.10 2.40
CA PHE A 336 25.39 1.17 1.41
C PHE A 336 25.39 0.61 -0.01
N LEU A 337 24.70 1.26 -0.94
CA LEU A 337 24.70 0.87 -2.35
C LEU A 337 26.00 1.33 -3.03
N THR A 338 27.06 0.57 -2.85
CA THR A 338 28.34 0.74 -3.54
C THR A 338 28.33 0.06 -4.91
N ALA A 339 29.28 0.42 -5.77
CA ALA A 339 29.35 -0.11 -7.15
C ALA A 339 29.53 -1.64 -7.22
N ASP A 340 30.15 -2.26 -6.22
CA ASP A 340 30.31 -3.71 -6.16
C ASP A 340 29.03 -4.47 -5.76
N ARG A 341 28.00 -3.76 -5.29
CA ARG A 341 26.67 -4.31 -4.98
C ARG A 341 25.66 -4.17 -6.12
N VAL A 342 26.03 -3.49 -7.21
CA VAL A 342 25.20 -3.32 -8.41
C VAL A 342 25.74 -4.22 -9.51
N VAL A 343 24.85 -4.95 -10.18
CA VAL A 343 25.26 -5.81 -11.29
C VAL A 343 25.89 -4.96 -12.41
N PRO A 344 26.92 -5.46 -13.12
CA PRO A 344 27.69 -4.65 -14.07
C PRO A 344 26.85 -3.93 -15.14
N GLU A 345 25.78 -4.57 -15.58
CA GLU A 345 24.85 -4.10 -16.60
C GLU A 345 24.05 -2.87 -16.13
N GLU A 346 23.82 -2.72 -14.82
CA GLU A 346 23.00 -1.64 -14.25
C GLU A 346 23.83 -0.50 -13.63
N LEU A 347 25.16 -0.58 -13.69
CA LEU A 347 26.04 0.44 -13.12
C LEU A 347 25.80 1.83 -13.71
N ALA A 348 25.47 1.90 -15.00
CA ALA A 348 25.18 3.16 -15.68
C ALA A 348 23.87 3.77 -15.18
N ALA A 349 22.78 2.99 -15.17
CA ALA A 349 21.48 3.39 -14.64
C ALA A 349 21.53 3.88 -13.18
N ASN A 350 22.35 3.26 -12.33
CA ASN A 350 22.42 3.57 -10.90
C ASN A 350 23.49 4.59 -10.51
N ALA A 351 24.22 5.18 -11.47
CA ALA A 351 25.34 6.08 -11.18
C ALA A 351 24.97 7.28 -10.28
N SER A 352 23.71 7.74 -10.33
CA SER A 352 23.19 8.84 -9.51
C SER A 352 22.82 8.42 -8.08
N VAL A 353 22.47 7.15 -7.86
CA VAL A 353 22.01 6.60 -6.58
C VAL A 353 23.17 6.01 -5.78
N MET A 354 24.18 5.46 -6.45
CA MET A 354 25.31 4.82 -5.79
C MET A 354 26.15 5.80 -4.96
N VAL A 355 26.73 5.25 -3.88
CA VAL A 355 27.72 5.92 -3.04
C VAL A 355 29.11 5.34 -3.27
N THR A 356 30.15 6.05 -2.85
CA THR A 356 31.53 5.56 -2.93
C THR A 356 31.91 4.62 -1.80
N GLY A 357 31.09 4.54 -0.77
CA GLY A 357 31.32 3.82 0.48
C GLY A 357 30.60 4.53 1.63
N ALA A 358 30.55 3.86 2.78
CA ALA A 358 30.00 4.38 4.00
C ALA A 358 30.78 5.62 4.47
N PRO A 359 30.08 6.67 4.97
CA PRO A 359 30.75 7.83 5.50
C PRO A 359 31.54 7.47 6.77
N PRO A 360 32.76 8.01 6.96
CA PRO A 360 33.44 7.90 8.24
C PRO A 360 32.69 8.70 9.32
N LEU A 361 33.01 8.46 10.59
CA LEU A 361 32.52 9.32 11.66
C LEU A 361 33.06 10.75 11.48
N PRO A 362 32.24 11.79 11.73
CA PRO A 362 32.72 13.17 11.76
C PRO A 362 33.82 13.35 12.81
N ALA A 363 34.75 14.26 12.54
CA ALA A 363 35.80 14.61 13.50
C ALA A 363 35.21 15.08 14.83
N GLY A 364 35.74 14.58 15.95
CA GLY A 364 35.23 14.86 17.30
C GLY A 364 34.23 13.84 17.85
N TYR A 365 33.85 12.83 17.07
CA TYR A 365 32.98 11.72 17.49
C TYR A 365 33.72 10.38 17.57
N GLU A 366 35.05 10.40 17.68
CA GLU A 366 35.89 9.19 17.72
C GLU A 366 35.60 8.31 18.95
N GLU A 367 34.99 8.86 20.00
CA GLU A 367 34.57 8.09 21.18
C GLU A 367 33.44 7.09 20.90
N TYR A 368 32.73 7.25 19.78
CA TYR A 368 31.66 6.35 19.32
C TYR A 368 32.15 5.35 18.26
N ASP A 369 33.47 5.27 18.01
CA ASP A 369 34.07 4.26 17.14
C ASP A 369 34.35 2.97 17.92
N ASP A 370 33.34 2.11 18.00
CA ASP A 370 33.36 0.88 18.79
C ASP A 370 34.34 -0.17 18.22
N ARG A 371 34.82 -0.01 16.98
CA ARG A 371 35.85 -0.87 16.37
C ARG A 371 37.20 -0.77 17.09
N ASN A 372 37.44 0.31 17.83
CA ASN A 372 38.67 0.51 18.57
C ASN A 372 38.63 -0.09 19.99
N ALA A 373 37.46 -0.54 20.47
CA ALA A 373 37.26 -1.02 21.83
C ALA A 373 37.99 -2.34 22.13
N GLU A 374 38.28 -3.16 21.11
CA GLU A 374 39.02 -4.42 21.26
C GLU A 374 40.53 -4.25 21.58
N SER A 375 41.06 -3.02 21.64
CA SER A 375 42.50 -2.79 21.81
C SER A 375 42.97 -2.50 23.25
N THR A 376 42.09 -2.54 24.26
CA THR A 376 42.45 -2.11 25.64
C THR A 376 42.51 -3.20 26.71
N GLU A 377 42.31 -4.47 26.37
CA GLU A 377 42.41 -5.58 27.34
C GLU A 377 43.85 -6.07 27.64
N ASP A 378 44.89 -5.28 27.33
CA ASP A 378 46.29 -5.63 27.63
C ASP A 378 46.98 -4.66 28.63
N PHE A 379 46.20 -3.97 29.49
CA PHE A 379 46.75 -2.95 30.42
C PHE A 379 46.60 -3.20 31.93
N PHE A 380 46.26 -4.41 32.39
CA PHE A 380 46.51 -4.77 33.80
C PHE A 380 47.10 -6.16 33.97
N GLY A 381 48.40 -6.19 34.22
CA GLY A 381 49.13 -7.40 34.58
C GLY A 381 48.78 -7.93 35.97
N GLY A 382 48.80 -9.26 36.07
CA GLY A 382 49.29 -10.02 37.23
C GLY A 382 48.46 -9.97 38.52
N GLY A 383 47.68 -11.02 38.78
CA GLY A 383 47.06 -11.24 40.09
C GLY A 383 46.31 -12.56 40.23
N THR A 384 47.06 -13.61 40.57
CA THR A 384 46.68 -14.80 41.38
C THR A 384 45.30 -15.45 41.18
N THR A 385 45.35 -16.70 40.71
CA THR A 385 44.35 -17.76 40.92
C THR A 385 44.06 -17.96 42.42
N GLU A 386 42.83 -17.75 42.84
CA GLU A 386 42.27 -18.34 44.07
C GLU A 386 40.95 -19.04 43.73
N GLU A 387 40.94 -20.36 43.93
CA GLU A 387 39.76 -21.21 43.98
C GLU A 387 38.86 -20.83 45.17
N ALA A 388 37.54 -20.88 44.98
CA ALA A 388 36.55 -21.22 46.01
C ALA A 388 35.21 -21.61 45.34
N PRO A 389 34.25 -22.27 46.03
CA PRO A 389 34.15 -23.72 46.09
C PRO A 389 32.77 -24.26 45.62
N ALA A 390 32.71 -25.57 45.41
CA ALA A 390 31.47 -26.31 45.14
C ALA A 390 30.62 -26.54 46.41
N THR A 391 29.30 -26.34 46.31
CA THR A 391 28.27 -27.13 47.05
C THR A 391 26.92 -27.16 46.31
N ASP A 392 26.65 -28.30 45.68
CA ASP A 392 25.46 -29.17 45.75
C ASP A 392 24.04 -28.58 46.03
N SER A 393 23.08 -28.82 45.12
CA SER A 393 21.90 -29.64 45.44
C SER A 393 20.93 -29.84 44.26
N GLY A 394 20.66 -31.11 43.95
CA GLY A 394 19.28 -31.58 43.77
C GLY A 394 18.76 -31.76 42.34
N GLY A 395 19.00 -32.94 41.75
CA GLY A 395 18.28 -33.41 40.57
C GLY A 395 16.87 -33.93 40.89
N PHE A 396 15.96 -33.85 39.91
CA PHE A 396 14.74 -34.65 39.85
C PHE A 396 14.24 -34.77 38.39
N TRP A 397 14.64 -35.88 37.75
CA TRP A 397 14.09 -36.66 36.62
C TRP A 397 13.20 -35.99 35.54
N GLY A 398 13.40 -36.23 34.23
CA GLY A 398 14.27 -37.22 33.61
C GLY A 398 14.25 -37.20 32.07
N ASP A 399 15.24 -37.90 31.51
CA ASP A 399 15.46 -38.15 30.09
C ASP A 399 14.50 -39.19 29.50
N THR A 400 14.08 -38.99 28.26
CA THR A 400 14.26 -39.96 27.16
C THR A 400 14.09 -39.27 25.79
N PRO A 401 14.78 -39.75 24.74
CA PRO A 401 15.11 -38.98 23.53
C PRO A 401 14.05 -39.16 22.43
N ALA A 402 13.88 -38.13 21.59
CA ALA A 402 13.17 -38.24 20.33
C ALA A 402 14.16 -38.14 19.17
N GLU A 403 13.91 -38.99 18.18
CA GLU A 403 14.73 -39.37 17.05
C GLU A 403 14.95 -38.23 16.04
N GLU A 404 16.09 -38.30 15.34
CA GLU A 404 16.38 -37.55 14.12
C GLU A 404 15.43 -38.01 13.01
N GLU A 405 14.65 -37.08 12.45
CA GLU A 405 14.05 -37.23 11.12
C GLU A 405 14.62 -36.16 10.19
N GLU A 406 15.14 -36.61 9.05
CA GLU A 406 15.65 -35.76 7.96
C GLU A 406 14.49 -35.05 7.24
N PRO A 407 14.74 -33.84 6.68
CA PRO A 407 13.71 -33.15 5.91
C PRO A 407 13.53 -33.84 4.54
N THR A 408 12.29 -34.20 4.23
CA THR A 408 11.90 -34.67 2.90
C THR A 408 11.59 -33.47 2.01
N GLU A 409 12.15 -33.51 0.81
CA GLU A 409 11.80 -32.64 -0.32
C GLU A 409 10.32 -32.83 -0.66
N ASP A 410 9.54 -31.75 -0.66
CA ASP A 410 8.35 -31.65 -1.51
C ASP A 410 8.20 -30.20 -2.01
N SER A 411 8.86 -29.95 -3.13
CA SER A 411 8.54 -28.85 -4.03
C SER A 411 7.51 -29.36 -5.03
N GLY A 412 6.28 -28.86 -4.96
CA GLY A 412 5.21 -29.26 -5.87
C GLY A 412 4.06 -28.25 -5.95
N GLY A 413 4.17 -27.32 -6.89
CA GLY A 413 3.08 -26.81 -7.74
C GLY A 413 1.81 -26.29 -7.07
N PHE A 414 1.80 -25.01 -6.71
CA PHE A 414 0.58 -24.20 -6.65
C PHE A 414 0.57 -23.33 -7.89
N TRP A 415 0.05 -23.82 -9.02
CA TRP A 415 -0.54 -23.11 -10.17
C TRP A 415 -0.80 -24.15 -11.28
N GLY A 416 -2.06 -24.36 -11.64
CA GLY A 416 -2.47 -25.02 -12.88
C GLY A 416 -3.00 -26.45 -12.75
N ASP A 417 -4.32 -26.59 -12.59
CA ASP A 417 -5.06 -27.69 -13.21
C ASP A 417 -6.41 -27.16 -13.71
N ALA A 418 -6.64 -27.34 -15.02
CA ALA A 418 -7.86 -26.97 -15.73
C ALA A 418 -9.07 -27.83 -15.29
N PRO A 419 -10.32 -27.35 -15.42
CA PRO A 419 -11.48 -28.13 -15.01
C PRO A 419 -11.74 -29.29 -16.00
N ALA A 420 -11.96 -30.48 -15.44
CA ALA A 420 -12.39 -31.65 -16.20
C ALA A 420 -13.86 -31.52 -16.63
N GLU A 421 -14.11 -31.95 -17.88
CA GLU A 421 -15.41 -31.97 -18.55
C GLU A 421 -16.45 -32.90 -17.89
N ASP A 422 -17.71 -32.47 -18.03
CA ASP A 422 -19.01 -33.14 -17.86
C ASP A 422 -19.06 -34.66 -17.56
N GLU A 423 -19.78 -35.02 -16.49
CA GLU A 423 -20.64 -36.20 -16.49
C GLU A 423 -22.07 -35.87 -16.03
N LYS A 424 -23.03 -36.22 -16.90
CA LYS A 424 -24.48 -36.19 -16.66
C LYS A 424 -24.89 -37.15 -15.54
N ALA A 425 -25.84 -36.73 -14.70
CA ALA A 425 -26.78 -37.65 -14.06
C ALA A 425 -28.19 -37.04 -14.00
N ASP A 426 -29.16 -37.80 -14.52
CA ASP A 426 -30.58 -37.51 -14.61
C ASP A 426 -31.30 -37.51 -13.24
N ASP A 427 -32.26 -36.58 -13.13
CA ASP A 427 -33.64 -36.70 -12.60
C ASP A 427 -33.93 -37.60 -11.37
N THR A 428 -34.44 -37.00 -10.29
CA THR A 428 -35.77 -37.30 -9.71
C THR A 428 -35.99 -36.58 -8.37
N GLY A 429 -37.14 -35.92 -8.20
CA GLY A 429 -37.77 -35.79 -6.88
C GLY A 429 -38.28 -34.42 -6.45
N SER A 430 -39.46 -34.05 -6.96
CA SER A 430 -40.39 -33.08 -6.39
C SER A 430 -40.47 -33.12 -4.85
N PHE A 431 -40.19 -31.99 -4.18
CA PHE A 431 -40.49 -31.77 -2.76
C PHE A 431 -41.35 -30.51 -2.58
N TRP A 432 -42.58 -30.56 -3.08
CA TRP A 432 -43.67 -29.71 -2.58
C TRP A 432 -44.39 -30.45 -1.45
N GLY A 433 -44.50 -29.80 -0.30
CA GLY A 433 -45.16 -30.35 0.89
C GLY A 433 -45.55 -29.25 1.86
N ASP A 434 -46.60 -28.52 1.48
CA ASP A 434 -47.41 -27.64 2.32
C ASP A 434 -48.00 -28.42 3.51
N THR A 435 -47.89 -27.88 4.72
CA THR A 435 -48.91 -28.07 5.77
C THR A 435 -49.09 -26.78 6.58
N SER A 436 -50.23 -26.14 6.32
CA SER A 436 -51.00 -25.28 7.22
C SER A 436 -51.17 -25.81 8.65
N SER A 437 -51.15 -24.91 9.64
CA SER A 437 -52.17 -24.88 10.70
C SER A 437 -52.25 -23.49 11.34
N GLU A 438 -53.42 -22.87 11.15
CA GLU A 438 -53.92 -21.70 11.87
C GLU A 438 -54.23 -22.06 13.34
N ASP A 439 -54.07 -21.09 14.26
CA ASP A 439 -55.07 -20.83 15.31
C ASP A 439 -54.86 -19.43 15.94
N GLU A 440 -55.98 -18.83 16.34
CA GLU A 440 -56.28 -17.41 16.40
C GLU A 440 -55.91 -16.63 17.70
N ALA A 441 -55.72 -15.32 17.50
CA ALA A 441 -56.25 -14.13 18.21
C ALA A 441 -56.26 -13.99 19.76
N SER A 442 -55.78 -12.83 20.25
CA SER A 442 -56.67 -11.78 20.85
C SER A 442 -55.91 -10.52 21.31
N ASP A 443 -56.39 -9.36 20.86
CA ASP A 443 -56.62 -8.06 21.55
C ASP A 443 -55.54 -7.35 22.39
N ALA A 444 -55.21 -6.09 22.02
CA ALA A 444 -55.64 -4.89 22.77
C ALA A 444 -55.11 -3.55 22.17
N ALA A 445 -56.04 -2.79 21.59
CA ALA A 445 -56.34 -1.35 21.75
C ALA A 445 -55.22 -0.27 21.87
N ASP A 446 -55.28 0.67 20.92
CA ASP A 446 -55.42 2.13 21.09
C ASP A 446 -54.67 2.87 22.20
N ASN A 447 -53.82 3.84 21.80
CA ASN A 447 -54.06 5.21 22.27
C ASN A 447 -53.63 6.28 21.25
N SER A 448 -54.59 7.15 21.00
CA SER A 448 -54.61 8.31 20.10
C SER A 448 -54.17 9.61 20.79
N GLY A 449 -53.65 10.56 20.00
CA GLY A 449 -53.76 12.01 20.20
C GLY A 449 -52.77 12.63 21.20
N GLY A 450 -52.24 13.85 21.03
CA GLY A 450 -52.45 14.95 20.10
C GLY A 450 -51.53 16.10 20.57
N PHE A 451 -50.78 16.73 19.66
CA PHE A 451 -51.01 18.10 19.18
C PHE A 451 -51.51 19.12 20.23
N TRP A 452 -50.60 20.02 20.65
CA TRP A 452 -50.72 21.49 20.89
C TRP A 452 -49.27 21.96 21.12
N GLY A 453 -48.74 23.09 20.66
CA GLY A 453 -49.29 24.24 19.97
C GLY A 453 -48.15 25.24 19.75
N GLU A 454 -48.28 26.00 18.68
CA GLU A 454 -47.39 27.04 18.19
C GLU A 454 -47.66 28.37 18.91
N SER A 455 -46.62 29.18 19.15
CA SER A 455 -46.64 30.67 19.23
C SER A 455 -45.25 31.14 19.71
N SER A 456 -44.38 31.67 18.84
CA SER A 456 -44.31 33.07 18.36
C SER A 456 -43.45 33.99 19.25
N ASP A 457 -42.34 34.43 18.64
CA ASP A 457 -41.92 35.82 18.48
C ASP A 457 -41.36 36.61 19.69
N SER A 458 -40.08 37.03 19.60
CA SER A 458 -39.68 38.46 19.56
C SER A 458 -38.19 38.66 19.94
N GLY A 459 -37.50 39.53 19.19
CA GLY A 459 -36.45 40.38 19.76
C GLY A 459 -35.15 40.54 18.97
N ALA A 460 -35.09 41.59 18.14
CA ALA A 460 -33.99 42.04 17.31
C ALA A 460 -32.77 42.66 18.04
N SER A 461 -31.60 42.64 17.38
CA SER A 461 -30.70 43.78 17.05
C SER A 461 -29.44 43.19 16.38
N SER A 462 -29.12 43.41 15.10
CA SER A 462 -28.63 44.62 14.41
C SER A 462 -27.35 45.20 15.01
N GLU A 463 -26.21 44.96 14.37
CA GLU A 463 -25.12 45.94 14.20
C GLU A 463 -24.25 45.56 12.99
N ASP A 464 -24.04 46.57 12.14
CA ASP A 464 -23.32 46.62 10.88
C ASP A 464 -21.83 46.30 11.01
N ASN A 465 -21.22 45.70 9.98
CA ASN A 465 -20.04 46.30 9.35
C ASN A 465 -19.81 45.74 7.94
N THR A 466 -20.19 46.53 6.93
CA THR A 466 -19.72 46.43 5.54
C THR A 466 -18.69 47.54 5.31
N THR A 467 -17.53 47.18 4.77
CA THR A 467 -16.66 48.12 4.05
C THR A 467 -16.23 47.47 2.75
N ASP A 468 -16.69 48.07 1.66
CA ASP A 468 -16.16 47.99 0.30
C ASP A 468 -14.69 48.41 0.25
N ASP A 469 -13.94 47.88 -0.71
CA ASP A 469 -13.07 48.68 -1.58
C ASP A 469 -12.82 47.92 -2.90
N ASP A 470 -13.49 48.39 -3.95
CA ASP A 470 -13.16 48.13 -5.36
C ASP A 470 -11.99 49.03 -5.78
N ALA A 471 -11.06 48.49 -6.59
CA ALA A 471 -10.34 49.26 -7.60
C ALA A 471 -9.80 48.34 -8.72
N GLU A 472 -10.55 48.27 -9.82
CA GLU A 472 -10.02 47.97 -11.14
C GLU A 472 -9.07 49.08 -11.61
N GLU A 473 -7.93 48.73 -12.23
CA GLU A 473 -7.44 49.46 -13.41
C GLU A 473 -6.78 48.50 -14.42
N ASP A 474 -7.26 48.70 -15.64
CA ASP A 474 -7.06 48.02 -16.90
C ASP A 474 -5.76 48.47 -17.60
N SER A 475 -4.99 47.56 -18.22
CA SER A 475 -4.19 47.90 -19.42
C SER A 475 -3.61 46.67 -20.14
N GLY A 476 -4.22 46.32 -21.29
CA GLY A 476 -3.53 46.45 -22.58
C GLY A 476 -2.63 45.30 -23.09
N SER A 477 -3.24 44.36 -23.81
CA SER A 477 -2.86 43.82 -25.14
C SER A 477 -1.46 44.14 -25.73
N PHE A 478 -0.68 43.11 -26.13
CA PHE A 478 0.03 43.08 -27.42
C PHE A 478 0.49 41.66 -27.85
N TRP A 479 0.39 41.39 -29.15
CA TRP A 479 0.65 40.14 -29.87
C TRP A 479 2.12 39.92 -30.30
N GLY A 480 2.47 38.66 -30.59
CA GLY A 480 3.46 38.25 -31.61
C GLY A 480 4.46 37.19 -31.10
N SER A 481 4.75 36.08 -31.78
CA SER A 481 4.40 35.53 -33.10
C SER A 481 4.72 34.04 -33.07
#